data_AF-A0A7Y1T239-F1
#
_entry.id   AF-A0A7Y1T239-F1
#
_cell.length_a   1.000
_cell.length_b   1.000
_cell.length_c   1.000
_cell.angle_alpha   90.00
_cell.angle_beta   90.00
_cell.angle_gamma   90.00
#
_symmetry.space_group_name_H-M   'P 1'
#
loop_
_entity.id
_entity.type
_entity.pdbx_description
1 polymer ?
#
loop_
_entity_poly.entity_id
_entity_poly.type
_entity_poly.pdbx_seq_one_letter_code
_entity_poly.pdbx_strand_id
1 'polypeptide(L)'
;MKVSSIIKLCAFTVFIGRAYQFYFFGAPFRAILWDESLLSPIIEGLFNYKWYDYATSVTVNQWIDRFTKATAVLFAIVSVVCLFWDKIKFRLVKRYILGAALFMMFILGICIIKDRSYDVLPFFELSMQFAAPLLLFVFSDLALLNSKKVVLFLKITIALTFIPHGIYAMGVLFVPGHFIDMTIKILNVNEDQATLFLFVVGFLDVLLSLLLFVPKISKYVLYYMIFWGFITAFARVASGFSINFVWSSLHNVMYLTVYRLAHGLIPLATLISEQKIIKKTLNYSIK
;
A
#
# COMPACT_ATOMS: atom_id res chain seq x y z
N MET A 1 9.16 21.39 -4.12
CA MET A 1 9.32 19.96 -4.49
C MET A 1 8.53 19.65 -5.77
N LYS A 2 9.07 18.84 -6.70
CA LYS A 2 8.34 18.43 -7.92
C LYS A 2 7.42 17.23 -7.61
N VAL A 3 6.18 17.23 -8.11
CA VAL A 3 5.22 16.12 -7.91
C VAL A 3 5.80 14.80 -8.42
N SER A 4 6.51 14.84 -9.54
CA SER A 4 7.22 13.68 -10.10
C SER A 4 8.21 13.05 -9.12
N SER A 5 8.97 13.85 -8.36
CA SER A 5 9.90 13.33 -7.36
C SER A 5 9.18 12.61 -6.23
N ILE A 6 8.02 13.11 -5.79
CA ILE A 6 7.22 12.50 -4.72
C ILE A 6 6.63 11.18 -5.19
N ILE A 7 6.09 11.13 -6.42
CA ILE A 7 5.53 9.90 -7.00
C ILE A 7 6.63 8.84 -7.17
N LYS A 8 7.83 9.21 -7.65
CA LYS A 8 8.97 8.28 -7.74
C LYS A 8 9.41 7.77 -6.38
N LEU A 9 9.52 8.65 -5.38
CA LEU A 9 9.88 8.26 -4.02
C LEU A 9 8.82 7.33 -3.41
N CYS A 10 7.54 7.64 -3.59
CA CYS A 10 6.43 6.81 -3.12
C CYS A 10 6.46 5.41 -3.74
N ALA A 11 6.61 5.31 -5.07
CA ALA A 11 6.74 4.03 -5.75
C ALA A 11 7.98 3.25 -5.28
N PHE A 12 9.11 3.94 -5.09
CA PHE A 12 10.32 3.34 -4.51
C PHE A 12 10.04 2.77 -3.11
N THR A 13 9.46 3.54 -2.19
CA THR A 13 9.18 3.11 -0.81
C THR A 13 8.22 1.93 -0.76
N VAL A 14 7.19 1.91 -1.63
CA VAL A 14 6.26 0.77 -1.74
C VAL A 14 7.02 -0.50 -2.14
N PHE A 15 7.74 -0.46 -3.26
CA PHE A 15 8.40 -1.67 -3.77
C PHE A 15 9.56 -2.13 -2.88
N ILE A 16 10.38 -1.22 -2.33
CA ILE A 16 11.48 -1.64 -1.45
C ILE A 16 10.97 -2.22 -0.13
N GLY A 17 9.90 -1.66 0.45
CA GLY A 17 9.28 -2.21 1.65
C GLY A 17 8.64 -3.58 1.40
N ARG A 18 7.98 -3.77 0.26
CA ARG A 18 7.41 -5.07 -0.14
C ARG A 18 8.49 -6.10 -0.50
N ALA A 19 9.59 -5.68 -1.14
CA ALA A 19 10.75 -6.53 -1.41
C ALA A 19 11.33 -7.08 -0.10
N TYR A 20 11.55 -6.19 0.87
CA TYR A 20 12.06 -6.59 2.19
C TYR A 20 11.09 -7.56 2.90
N GLN A 21 9.80 -7.24 2.90
CA GLN A 21 8.76 -8.12 3.44
C GLN A 21 8.87 -9.52 2.83
N PHE A 22 8.85 -9.61 1.51
CA PHE A 22 8.80 -10.91 0.82
C PHE A 22 10.08 -11.73 1.02
N TYR A 23 11.23 -11.06 1.08
CA TYR A 23 12.51 -11.76 1.23
C TYR A 23 12.68 -12.41 2.61
N PHE A 24 12.30 -11.70 3.68
CA PHE A 24 12.54 -12.13 5.06
C PHE A 24 11.31 -12.74 5.75
N PHE A 25 10.12 -12.23 5.47
CA PHE A 25 8.86 -12.62 6.13
C PHE A 25 7.91 -13.37 5.19
N GLY A 26 8.28 -13.52 3.92
CA GLY A 26 7.48 -14.21 2.92
C GLY A 26 6.29 -13.38 2.40
N ALA A 27 5.45 -14.06 1.63
CA ALA A 27 4.24 -13.51 1.02
C ALA A 27 3.08 -14.51 1.20
N PRO A 28 1.83 -14.05 1.26
CA PRO A 28 0.67 -14.91 1.47
C PRO A 28 0.28 -15.74 0.23
N PHE A 29 1.23 -16.07 -0.66
CA PHE A 29 0.94 -16.90 -1.85
C PHE A 29 0.40 -18.28 -1.48
N ARG A 30 0.81 -18.82 -0.32
CA ARG A 30 0.30 -20.08 0.22
C ARG A 30 -1.20 -20.05 0.51
N ALA A 31 -1.78 -18.88 0.78
CA ALA A 31 -3.22 -18.76 1.02
C ALA A 31 -4.06 -19.24 -0.17
N ILE A 32 -3.50 -19.19 -1.39
CA ILE A 32 -4.10 -19.76 -2.60
C ILE A 32 -3.40 -21.07 -2.95
N LEU A 33 -2.06 -21.07 -2.98
CA LEU A 33 -1.27 -22.20 -3.47
C LEU A 33 -1.33 -23.47 -2.63
N TRP A 34 -1.89 -23.38 -1.43
CA TRP A 34 -2.08 -24.50 -0.50
C TRP A 34 -3.55 -24.69 -0.10
N ASP A 35 -4.48 -24.02 -0.77
CA ASP A 35 -5.91 -24.22 -0.56
C ASP A 35 -6.42 -25.38 -1.41
N GLU A 36 -6.83 -26.46 -0.74
CA GLU A 36 -7.31 -27.68 -1.40
C GLU A 36 -8.52 -27.43 -2.28
N SER A 37 -9.49 -26.65 -1.81
CA SER A 37 -10.73 -26.39 -2.56
C SER A 37 -10.49 -25.63 -3.86
N LEU A 38 -9.45 -24.78 -3.89
CA LEU A 38 -9.10 -23.99 -5.07
C LEU A 38 -8.19 -24.74 -6.03
N LEU A 39 -7.23 -25.51 -5.50
CA LEU A 39 -6.14 -26.07 -6.31
C LEU A 39 -6.28 -27.55 -6.61
N SER A 40 -6.98 -28.35 -5.81
CA SER A 40 -7.16 -29.78 -6.13
C SER A 40 -7.78 -30.00 -7.51
N PRO A 41 -8.77 -29.22 -8.00
CA PRO A 41 -9.32 -29.42 -9.34
C PRO A 41 -8.29 -29.18 -10.45
N ILE A 42 -7.32 -28.28 -10.21
CA ILE A 42 -6.25 -27.94 -11.14
C ILE A 42 -5.15 -29.00 -11.08
N ILE A 43 -4.69 -29.35 -9.88
CA ILE A 43 -3.57 -30.25 -9.66
C ILE A 43 -3.93 -31.69 -10.01
N GLU A 44 -5.09 -32.17 -9.57
CA GLU A 44 -5.56 -33.52 -9.88
C GLU A 44 -6.10 -33.61 -11.31
N GLY A 45 -6.81 -32.57 -11.78
CA GLY A 45 -7.44 -32.58 -13.11
C GLY A 45 -6.49 -32.35 -14.27
N LEU A 46 -5.63 -31.32 -14.20
CA LEU A 46 -4.73 -30.95 -15.31
C LEU A 46 -3.36 -31.62 -15.22
N PHE A 47 -2.83 -31.78 -14.01
CA PHE A 47 -1.49 -32.32 -13.80
C PHE A 47 -1.48 -33.81 -13.39
N ASN A 48 -2.66 -34.41 -13.18
CA ASN A 48 -2.84 -35.81 -12.75
C ASN A 48 -1.97 -36.17 -11.54
N TYR A 49 -1.83 -35.21 -10.62
CA TYR A 49 -1.00 -35.31 -9.44
C TYR A 49 -1.92 -35.26 -8.21
N LYS A 50 -1.81 -36.20 -7.27
CA LYS A 50 -2.74 -36.23 -6.13
C LYS A 50 -2.52 -35.03 -5.21
N TRP A 51 -3.60 -34.49 -4.64
CA TRP A 51 -3.51 -33.37 -3.71
C TRP A 51 -2.59 -33.66 -2.52
N TYR A 52 -2.72 -34.85 -1.91
CA TYR A 52 -1.87 -35.26 -0.79
C TYR A 52 -0.37 -35.20 -1.14
N ASP A 53 0.00 -35.70 -2.31
CA ASP A 53 1.39 -35.70 -2.78
C ASP A 53 1.88 -34.27 -3.09
N TYR A 54 0.99 -33.35 -3.46
CA TYR A 54 1.31 -31.94 -3.69
C TYR A 54 1.51 -31.20 -2.37
N ALA A 55 0.54 -31.32 -1.47
CA ALA A 55 0.51 -30.62 -0.20
C ALA A 55 1.62 -31.08 0.77
N THR A 56 2.12 -32.32 0.64
CA THR A 56 3.22 -32.84 1.46
C THR A 56 4.59 -32.77 0.78
N SER A 57 4.65 -32.32 -0.48
CA SER A 57 5.90 -32.27 -1.23
C SER A 57 6.84 -31.16 -0.76
N VAL A 58 8.02 -31.56 -0.28
CA VAL A 58 9.13 -30.65 0.03
C VAL A 58 9.53 -29.83 -1.19
N THR A 59 9.50 -30.43 -2.39
CA THR A 59 9.86 -29.76 -3.64
C THR A 59 8.88 -28.64 -3.99
N VAL A 60 7.56 -28.88 -3.84
CA VAL A 60 6.53 -27.86 -4.06
C VAL A 60 6.73 -26.69 -3.09
N ASN A 61 6.93 -26.99 -1.81
CA ASN A 61 7.18 -25.94 -0.81
C ASN A 61 8.43 -25.10 -1.14
N GLN A 62 9.53 -25.73 -1.57
CA GLN A 62 10.73 -25.02 -2.02
C GLN A 62 10.48 -24.15 -3.26
N TRP A 63 9.65 -24.59 -4.20
CA TRP A 63 9.28 -23.79 -5.36
C TRP A 63 8.48 -22.55 -4.96
N ILE A 64 7.52 -22.68 -4.04
CA ILE A 64 6.77 -21.55 -3.51
C ILE A 64 7.72 -20.55 -2.85
N ASP A 65 8.67 -21.01 -2.04
CA ASP A 65 9.65 -20.13 -1.40
C ASP A 65 10.58 -19.43 -2.40
N ARG A 66 11.07 -20.16 -3.41
CA ARG A 66 11.90 -19.58 -4.49
C ARG A 66 11.10 -18.55 -5.28
N PHE A 67 9.82 -18.80 -5.56
CA PHE A 67 8.93 -17.86 -6.23
C PHE A 67 8.69 -16.60 -5.40
N THR A 68 8.48 -16.73 -4.09
CA THR A 68 8.37 -15.60 -3.17
C THR A 68 9.65 -14.76 -3.17
N LYS A 69 10.82 -15.39 -3.07
CA LYS A 69 12.12 -14.70 -3.13
C LYS A 69 12.38 -14.06 -4.50
N ALA A 70 12.02 -14.72 -5.61
CA ALA A 70 12.12 -14.15 -6.94
C ALA A 70 11.26 -12.89 -7.09
N THR A 71 10.05 -12.91 -6.53
CA THR A 71 9.17 -11.74 -6.50
C THR A 71 9.75 -10.61 -5.64
N ALA A 72 10.41 -10.94 -4.53
CA ALA A 72 11.13 -9.96 -3.72
C ALA A 72 12.26 -9.28 -4.51
N VAL A 73 13.05 -10.05 -5.27
CA VAL A 73 14.11 -9.51 -6.14
C VAL A 73 13.51 -8.64 -7.24
N LEU A 74 12.41 -9.06 -7.87
CA LEU A 74 11.68 -8.24 -8.85
C LEU A 74 11.30 -6.88 -8.24
N PHE A 75 10.67 -6.86 -7.07
CA PHE A 75 10.31 -5.61 -6.38
C PHE A 75 11.53 -4.76 -6.03
N ALA A 76 12.64 -5.36 -5.58
CA ALA A 76 13.87 -4.63 -5.32
C ALA A 76 14.40 -3.92 -6.57
N ILE A 77 14.46 -4.62 -7.72
CA ILE A 77 14.86 -4.04 -9.01
C ILE A 77 13.91 -2.92 -9.42
N VAL A 78 12.60 -3.15 -9.34
CA VAL A 78 11.58 -2.17 -9.74
C VAL A 78 11.64 -0.92 -8.86
N SER A 79 11.94 -1.06 -7.57
CA SER A 79 12.09 0.08 -6.67
C SER A 79 13.15 1.07 -7.19
N VAL A 80 14.32 0.55 -7.60
CA VAL A 80 15.42 1.35 -8.16
C VAL A 80 15.02 1.95 -9.51
N VAL A 81 14.34 1.17 -10.37
CA VAL A 81 13.81 1.64 -11.65
C VAL A 81 12.85 2.84 -11.46
N CYS A 82 11.95 2.77 -10.48
CA CYS A 82 11.02 3.85 -10.15
C CYS A 82 11.76 5.12 -9.68
N LEU A 83 12.78 4.98 -8.83
CA LEU A 83 13.56 6.12 -8.34
C LEU A 83 14.28 6.86 -9.47
N PHE A 84 14.84 6.11 -10.42
CA PHE A 84 15.58 6.63 -11.57
C PHE A 84 14.77 6.68 -12.88
N TRP A 85 13.44 6.70 -12.79
CA TRP A 85 12.54 6.58 -13.95
C TRP A 85 12.91 7.49 -15.14
N ASP A 86 13.24 8.75 -14.86
CA ASP A 86 13.56 9.77 -15.88
C ASP A 86 14.94 9.57 -16.52
N LYS A 87 15.86 8.90 -15.82
CA LYS A 87 17.24 8.67 -16.29
C LYS A 87 17.33 7.42 -17.19
N ILE A 88 16.38 6.50 -17.07
CA ILE A 88 16.37 5.24 -17.82
C ILE A 88 15.75 5.45 -19.20
N LYS A 89 16.58 5.35 -20.24
CA LYS A 89 16.18 5.53 -21.66
C LYS A 89 15.38 4.35 -22.22
N PHE A 90 15.58 3.13 -21.72
CA PHE A 90 14.91 1.91 -22.20
C PHE A 90 13.43 1.86 -21.78
N ARG A 91 12.58 2.60 -22.50
CA ARG A 91 11.17 2.83 -22.16
C ARG A 91 10.33 1.55 -22.12
N LEU A 92 10.56 0.62 -23.04
CA LEU A 92 9.84 -0.65 -23.08
C LEU A 92 10.23 -1.54 -21.90
N VAL A 93 11.53 -1.77 -21.68
CA VAL A 93 12.05 -2.63 -20.61
C VAL A 93 11.56 -2.16 -19.23
N LYS A 94 11.69 -0.87 -18.92
CA LYS A 94 11.24 -0.34 -17.62
C LYS A 94 9.73 -0.46 -17.43
N ARG A 95 8.95 -0.37 -18.51
CA ARG A 95 7.48 -0.56 -18.47
C ARG A 95 7.10 -2.02 -18.26
N TYR A 96 7.74 -2.96 -18.95
CA TYR A 96 7.47 -4.39 -18.75
C TYR A 96 7.83 -4.85 -17.34
N ILE A 97 8.99 -4.44 -16.83
CA ILE A 97 9.42 -4.78 -15.46
C ILE A 97 8.46 -4.18 -14.42
N LEU A 98 8.07 -2.90 -14.58
CA LEU A 98 7.07 -2.27 -13.71
C LEU A 98 5.69 -2.93 -13.83
N GLY A 99 5.28 -3.30 -15.04
CA GLY A 99 4.02 -4.00 -15.30
C GLY A 99 3.97 -5.37 -14.64
N ALA A 100 5.05 -6.15 -14.71
CA ALA A 100 5.18 -7.42 -14.00
C ALA A 100 5.08 -7.22 -12.48
N ALA A 101 5.71 -6.19 -11.94
CA ALA A 101 5.62 -5.88 -10.51
C ALA A 101 4.22 -5.44 -10.08
N LEU A 102 3.53 -4.62 -10.89
CA LEU A 102 2.15 -4.24 -10.68
C LEU A 102 1.22 -5.47 -10.69
N PHE A 103 1.43 -6.40 -11.61
CA PHE A 103 0.70 -7.65 -11.68
C PHE A 103 0.93 -8.51 -10.42
N MET A 104 2.18 -8.64 -9.98
CA MET A 104 2.51 -9.36 -8.74
C MET A 104 1.92 -8.68 -7.49
N MET A 105 1.87 -7.36 -7.43
CA MET A 105 1.16 -6.63 -6.37
C MET A 105 -0.35 -6.89 -6.41
N PHE A 106 -0.94 -7.00 -7.60
CA PHE A 106 -2.36 -7.35 -7.76
C PHE A 106 -2.64 -8.76 -7.23
N ILE A 107 -1.80 -9.74 -7.59
CA ILE A 107 -1.88 -11.11 -7.02
C ILE A 107 -1.74 -11.07 -5.50
N LEU A 108 -0.81 -10.27 -4.95
CA LEU A 108 -0.70 -10.07 -3.50
C LEU A 108 -2.02 -9.59 -2.89
N GLY A 109 -2.70 -8.65 -3.53
CA GLY A 109 -4.03 -8.20 -3.09
C GLY A 109 -5.05 -9.33 -3.00
N ILE A 110 -5.13 -10.18 -4.03
CA ILE A 110 -6.02 -11.35 -4.02
C ILE A 110 -5.64 -12.33 -2.89
N CYS A 111 -4.34 -12.57 -2.71
CA CYS A 111 -3.86 -13.45 -1.65
C CYS A 111 -4.22 -12.92 -0.25
N ILE A 112 -4.14 -11.61 -0.02
CA ILE A 112 -4.52 -10.99 1.26
C ILE A 112 -6.01 -11.16 1.53
N ILE A 113 -6.88 -11.01 0.52
CA ILE A 113 -8.32 -11.25 0.68
C ILE A 113 -8.54 -12.68 1.15
N LYS A 114 -7.91 -13.65 0.47
CA LYS A 114 -8.05 -15.08 0.80
C LYS A 114 -7.51 -15.41 2.20
N ASP A 115 -6.34 -14.88 2.55
CA ASP A 115 -5.67 -15.06 3.84
C ASP A 115 -6.51 -14.50 5.01
N ARG A 116 -7.31 -13.45 4.75
CA ARG A 116 -8.20 -12.81 5.72
C ARG A 116 -9.67 -13.22 5.55
N SER A 117 -9.91 -14.51 5.29
CA SER A 117 -11.26 -15.09 5.24
C SER A 117 -12.21 -14.36 4.27
N TYR A 118 -11.70 -13.95 3.11
CA TYR A 118 -12.42 -13.25 2.05
C TYR A 118 -12.84 -11.81 2.37
N ASP A 119 -12.21 -11.16 3.35
CA ASP A 119 -12.41 -9.74 3.59
C ASP A 119 -11.78 -8.88 2.47
N VAL A 120 -12.61 -8.06 1.82
CA VAL A 120 -12.24 -7.23 0.68
C VAL A 120 -11.69 -5.85 1.08
N LEU A 121 -11.95 -5.39 2.31
CA LEU A 121 -11.50 -4.07 2.76
C LEU A 121 -9.96 -3.89 2.76
N PRO A 122 -9.13 -4.89 3.11
CA PRO A 122 -7.66 -4.78 3.05
C PRO A 122 -7.14 -4.67 1.63
N PHE A 123 -7.89 -5.15 0.62
CA PHE A 123 -7.51 -4.96 -0.77
C PHE A 123 -7.56 -3.47 -1.14
N PHE A 124 -8.60 -2.77 -0.69
CA PHE A 124 -8.73 -1.34 -0.94
C PHE A 124 -7.67 -0.50 -0.20
N GLU A 125 -7.12 -0.96 0.94
CA GLU A 125 -5.92 -0.35 1.58
C GLU A 125 -4.73 -0.27 0.61
N LEU A 126 -4.61 -1.23 -0.32
CA LEU A 126 -3.52 -1.24 -1.29
C LEU A 126 -3.65 -0.13 -2.34
N SER A 127 -4.81 0.54 -2.48
CA SER A 127 -5.08 1.52 -3.54
C SER A 127 -4.01 2.62 -3.60
N MET A 128 -3.61 3.18 -2.46
CA MET A 128 -2.54 4.19 -2.42
C MET A 128 -1.15 3.61 -2.71
N GLN A 129 -0.91 2.34 -2.40
CA GLN A 129 0.34 1.65 -2.76
C GLN A 129 0.43 1.42 -4.28
N PHE A 130 -0.70 1.19 -4.96
CA PHE A 130 -0.77 1.10 -6.42
C PHE A 130 -0.69 2.45 -7.12
N ALA A 131 -1.20 3.51 -6.51
CA ALA A 131 -1.38 4.82 -7.15
C ALA A 131 -0.09 5.36 -7.79
N ALA A 132 1.02 5.40 -7.05
CA ALA A 132 2.29 5.94 -7.55
C ALA A 132 2.93 5.08 -8.65
N PRO A 133 3.10 3.75 -8.47
CA PRO A 133 3.55 2.85 -9.54
C PRO A 133 2.69 2.93 -10.81
N LEU A 134 1.36 2.98 -10.67
CA LEU A 134 0.45 3.05 -11.82
C LEU A 134 0.59 4.36 -12.59
N LEU A 135 0.77 5.49 -11.88
CA LEU A 135 1.03 6.77 -12.53
C LEU A 135 2.34 6.76 -13.33
N LEU A 136 3.41 6.14 -12.81
CA LEU A 136 4.66 5.99 -13.57
C LEU A 136 4.48 5.09 -14.80
N PHE A 137 3.69 4.02 -14.67
CA PHE A 137 3.41 3.11 -15.78
C PHE A 137 2.67 3.82 -16.92
N VAL A 138 1.59 4.53 -16.58
CA VAL A 138 0.72 5.24 -17.54
C VAL A 138 1.44 6.44 -18.16
N PHE A 139 2.02 7.32 -17.34
CA PHE A 139 2.60 8.58 -17.80
C PHE A 139 4.09 8.44 -18.09
N SER A 140 4.46 8.52 -19.36
CA SER A 140 5.88 8.60 -19.74
C SER A 140 6.46 10.00 -19.60
N ASP A 141 5.64 11.03 -19.81
CA ASP A 141 6.00 12.41 -19.51
C ASP A 141 5.45 12.78 -18.14
N LEU A 142 6.35 12.95 -17.17
CA LEU A 142 5.99 13.28 -15.79
C LEU A 142 5.50 14.72 -15.62
N ALA A 143 5.61 15.58 -16.64
CA ALA A 143 5.00 16.91 -16.61
C ALA A 143 3.46 16.84 -16.55
N LEU A 144 2.86 15.80 -17.15
CA LEU A 144 1.42 15.57 -17.22
C LEU A 144 0.78 15.17 -15.88
N LEU A 145 1.59 14.89 -14.85
CA LEU A 145 1.11 14.57 -13.50
C LEU A 145 0.36 15.75 -12.85
N ASN A 146 0.54 16.99 -13.32
CA ASN A 146 -0.17 18.16 -12.81
C ASN A 146 -1.48 18.44 -13.57
N SER A 147 -2.30 17.41 -13.77
CA SER A 147 -3.58 17.52 -14.47
C SER A 147 -4.76 17.27 -13.53
N LYS A 148 -5.92 17.88 -13.83
CA LYS A 148 -7.17 17.69 -13.05
C LYS A 148 -7.57 16.21 -12.96
N LYS A 149 -7.37 15.45 -14.04
CA LYS A 149 -7.65 14.00 -14.10
C LYS A 149 -6.76 13.21 -13.14
N VAL A 150 -5.46 13.53 -13.06
CA VAL A 150 -4.54 12.88 -12.12
C VAL A 150 -4.87 13.25 -10.68
N VAL A 151 -5.20 14.52 -10.39
CA VAL A 151 -5.66 14.92 -9.04
C VAL A 151 -6.93 14.16 -8.63
N LEU A 152 -7.91 14.04 -9.53
CA LEU A 152 -9.13 13.26 -9.26
C LEU A 152 -8.81 11.79 -9.00
N PHE A 153 -7.97 11.16 -9.83
CA PHE A 153 -7.49 9.79 -9.61
C PHE A 153 -6.85 9.62 -8.23
N LEU A 154 -5.94 10.53 -7.85
CA LEU A 154 -5.28 10.47 -6.55
C LEU A 154 -6.29 10.63 -5.40
N LYS A 155 -7.26 11.57 -5.50
CA LYS A 155 -8.33 11.72 -4.50
C LYS A 155 -9.16 10.45 -4.34
N ILE A 156 -9.50 9.79 -5.45
CA ILE A 156 -10.21 8.49 -5.42
C ILE A 156 -9.36 7.44 -4.71
N THR A 157 -8.06 7.32 -5.03
CA THR A 157 -7.19 6.32 -4.37
C THR A 157 -7.02 6.57 -2.87
N ILE A 158 -7.01 7.85 -2.45
CA ILE A 158 -6.98 8.26 -1.04
C ILE A 158 -8.27 7.81 -0.35
N ALA A 159 -9.43 8.15 -0.92
CA ALA A 159 -10.72 7.75 -0.34
C ALA A 159 -10.89 6.22 -0.27
N LEU A 160 -10.47 5.48 -1.31
CA LEU A 160 -10.47 4.02 -1.30
C LEU A 160 -9.56 3.42 -0.23
N THR A 161 -8.58 4.14 0.29
CA THR A 161 -7.69 3.63 1.35
C THR A 161 -8.22 4.00 2.74
N PHE A 162 -8.59 5.27 2.94
CA PHE A 162 -8.99 5.79 4.24
C PHE A 162 -10.41 5.37 4.63
N ILE A 163 -11.36 5.22 3.70
CA ILE A 163 -12.73 4.77 4.03
C ILE A 163 -12.73 3.35 4.62
N PRO A 164 -12.14 2.32 3.96
CA PRO A 164 -12.05 0.98 4.54
C PRO A 164 -11.29 0.95 5.87
N HIS A 165 -10.20 1.73 6.00
CA HIS A 165 -9.48 1.87 7.27
C HIS A 165 -10.36 2.43 8.38
N GLY A 166 -11.12 3.48 8.07
CA GLY A 166 -12.03 4.09 9.03
C GLY A 166 -13.14 3.14 9.46
N ILE A 167 -13.73 2.39 8.52
CA ILE A 167 -14.73 1.36 8.80
C ILE A 167 -14.19 0.29 9.77
N TYR A 168 -12.94 -0.15 9.59
CA TYR A 168 -12.29 -1.06 10.53
C TYR A 168 -12.05 -0.45 11.90
N ALA A 169 -11.52 0.76 11.96
CA ALA A 169 -11.24 1.44 13.22
C ALA A 169 -12.52 1.76 14.01
N MET A 170 -13.63 2.02 13.31
CA MET A 170 -14.96 2.17 13.90
C MET A 170 -15.58 0.87 14.40
N GLY A 171 -15.05 -0.30 14.01
CA GLY A 171 -15.60 -1.58 14.44
C GLY A 171 -16.96 -1.94 13.83
N VAL A 172 -17.29 -1.41 12.64
CA VAL A 172 -18.59 -1.69 11.97
C VAL A 172 -18.77 -3.19 11.69
N LEU A 173 -17.68 -3.87 11.31
CA LEU A 173 -17.64 -5.34 11.21
C LEU A 173 -16.94 -5.93 12.44
N PHE A 174 -15.69 -5.53 12.64
CA PHE A 174 -14.87 -5.82 13.81
C PHE A 174 -13.70 -4.84 13.82
N VAL A 175 -13.10 -4.62 15.00
CA VAL A 175 -11.84 -3.87 15.11
C VAL A 175 -10.68 -4.87 15.03
N PRO A 176 -9.72 -4.72 14.10
CA PRO A 176 -8.55 -5.58 14.07
C PRO A 176 -7.76 -5.49 15.39
N GLY A 177 -7.51 -6.63 16.06
CA GLY A 177 -6.84 -6.64 17.38
C GLY A 177 -5.51 -5.89 17.41
N HIS A 178 -4.70 -5.98 16.34
CA HIS A 178 -3.45 -5.24 16.24
C HIS A 178 -3.61 -3.70 16.23
N PHE A 179 -4.77 -3.15 15.89
CA PHE A 179 -5.05 -1.71 16.03
C PHE A 179 -5.25 -1.34 17.50
N ILE A 180 -5.99 -2.17 18.25
CA ILE A 180 -6.21 -2.01 19.68
C ILE A 180 -4.87 -2.11 20.41
N ASP A 181 -4.11 -3.18 20.17
CA ASP A 181 -2.79 -3.40 20.79
C ASP A 181 -1.82 -2.25 20.53
N MET A 182 -1.80 -1.75 19.29
CA MET A 182 -0.94 -0.63 18.91
C MET A 182 -1.34 0.65 19.63
N THR A 183 -2.64 0.90 19.76
CA THR A 183 -3.17 2.09 20.45
C THR A 183 -2.89 2.03 21.94
N ILE A 184 -3.14 0.89 22.58
CA ILE A 184 -2.81 0.63 23.99
C ILE A 184 -1.31 0.87 24.23
N LYS A 185 -0.43 0.29 23.41
CA LYS A 185 1.02 0.41 23.57
C LYS A 185 1.55 1.84 23.40
N ILE A 186 1.02 2.59 22.44
CA ILE A 186 1.52 3.93 22.12
C ILE A 186 0.96 4.98 23.08
N LEU A 187 -0.34 4.89 23.40
CA LEU A 187 -1.03 5.89 24.22
C LEU A 187 -1.06 5.53 25.72
N ASN A 188 -0.67 4.30 26.07
CA ASN A 188 -0.70 3.76 27.43
C ASN A 188 -2.10 3.85 28.06
N VAL A 189 -3.11 3.41 27.31
CA VAL A 189 -4.53 3.42 27.67
C VAL A 189 -5.08 2.00 27.79
N ASN A 190 -6.25 1.83 28.40
CA ASN A 190 -6.93 0.54 28.42
C ASN A 190 -7.67 0.25 27.09
N GLU A 191 -8.23 -0.96 26.96
CA GLU A 191 -8.91 -1.41 25.75
C GLU A 191 -10.16 -0.58 25.39
N ASP A 192 -10.97 -0.20 26.38
CA ASP A 192 -12.16 0.64 26.16
C ASP A 192 -11.78 2.02 25.60
N GLN A 193 -10.75 2.64 26.19
CA GLN A 193 -10.20 3.91 25.75
C GLN A 193 -9.58 3.81 24.35
N ALA A 194 -8.85 2.72 24.07
CA ALA A 194 -8.28 2.46 22.75
C ALA A 194 -9.37 2.30 21.68
N THR A 195 -10.44 1.56 21.99
CA THR A 195 -11.56 1.33 21.09
C THR A 195 -12.34 2.62 20.82
N LEU A 196 -12.59 3.43 21.86
CA LEU A 196 -13.21 4.75 21.69
C LEU A 196 -12.34 5.68 20.82
N PHE A 197 -11.03 5.71 21.06
CA PHE A 197 -10.10 6.49 20.24
C PHE A 197 -10.14 6.05 18.78
N LEU A 198 -10.07 4.74 18.53
CA LEU A 198 -10.13 4.14 17.19
C LEU A 198 -11.45 4.48 16.48
N PHE A 199 -12.57 4.47 17.21
CA PHE A 199 -13.86 4.88 16.66
C PHE A 199 -13.84 6.33 16.18
N VAL A 200 -13.32 7.25 17.00
CA VAL A 200 -13.26 8.68 16.66
C VAL A 200 -12.37 8.92 15.43
N VAL A 201 -11.15 8.36 15.41
CA VAL A 201 -10.25 8.54 14.26
C VAL A 201 -10.78 7.83 13.01
N GLY A 202 -11.46 6.69 13.18
CA GLY A 202 -12.09 6.00 12.07
C GLY A 202 -13.24 6.79 11.45
N PHE A 203 -14.07 7.42 12.28
CA PHE A 203 -15.10 8.35 11.83
C PHE A 203 -14.51 9.53 11.06
N LEU A 204 -13.41 10.11 11.57
CA LEU A 204 -12.69 11.18 10.88
C LEU A 204 -12.14 10.73 9.53
N ASP A 205 -11.58 9.52 9.43
CA ASP A 205 -11.04 8.98 8.17
C ASP A 205 -12.14 8.84 7.10
N VAL A 206 -13.34 8.38 7.47
CA VAL A 206 -14.48 8.32 6.54
C VAL A 206 -14.98 9.71 6.17
N LEU A 207 -15.25 10.56 7.16
CA LEU A 207 -15.80 11.91 6.94
C LEU A 207 -14.87 12.76 6.05
N LEU A 208 -13.59 12.80 6.38
CA LEU A 208 -12.60 13.58 5.65
C LEU A 208 -12.37 13.02 4.24
N SER A 209 -12.48 11.71 4.04
CA SER A 209 -12.44 11.10 2.70
C SER A 209 -13.58 11.55 1.80
N LEU A 210 -14.77 11.77 2.35
CA LEU A 210 -15.91 12.34 1.61
C LEU A 210 -15.70 13.84 1.33
N LEU A 211 -15.24 14.59 2.34
CA LEU A 211 -14.98 16.03 2.22
C LEU A 211 -13.80 16.36 1.29
N LEU A 212 -12.92 15.40 0.99
CA LEU A 212 -11.80 15.54 0.06
C LEU A 212 -12.21 16.04 -1.34
N PHE A 213 -13.43 15.69 -1.76
CA PHE A 213 -13.97 16.08 -3.07
C PHE A 213 -14.56 17.49 -3.09
N VAL A 214 -14.68 18.16 -1.94
CA VAL A 214 -15.17 19.53 -1.84
C VAL A 214 -14.01 20.52 -2.09
N PRO A 215 -14.01 21.31 -3.19
CA PRO A 215 -12.83 22.06 -3.63
C PRO A 215 -12.25 23.05 -2.60
N LYS A 216 -13.12 23.72 -1.82
CA LYS A 216 -12.69 24.72 -0.83
C LYS A 216 -12.09 24.11 0.43
N ILE A 217 -12.46 22.87 0.74
CA ILE A 217 -12.12 22.18 1.99
C ILE A 217 -10.98 21.16 1.76
N SER A 218 -10.85 20.63 0.53
CA SER A 218 -9.83 19.67 0.10
C SER A 218 -8.43 19.96 0.63
N LYS A 219 -7.99 21.22 0.61
CA LYS A 219 -6.68 21.62 1.13
C LYS A 219 -6.47 21.23 2.60
N TYR A 220 -7.47 21.48 3.45
CA TYR A 220 -7.39 21.21 4.89
C TYR A 220 -7.49 19.70 5.17
N VAL A 221 -8.37 19.02 4.44
CA VAL A 221 -8.49 17.55 4.46
C VAL A 221 -7.15 16.90 4.12
N LEU A 222 -6.48 17.36 3.05
CA LEU A 222 -5.20 16.82 2.64
C LEU A 222 -4.11 17.04 3.69
N TYR A 223 -4.09 18.18 4.41
CA TYR A 223 -3.14 18.36 5.51
C TYR A 223 -3.34 17.32 6.62
N TYR A 224 -4.59 17.08 7.02
CA TYR A 224 -4.91 16.03 7.98
C TYR A 224 -4.43 14.67 7.46
N MET A 225 -4.78 14.29 6.22
CA MET A 225 -4.41 13.00 5.65
C MET A 225 -2.90 12.81 5.49
N ILE A 226 -2.15 13.88 5.19
CA ILE A 226 -0.68 13.85 5.18
C ILE A 226 -0.16 13.51 6.57
N PHE A 227 -0.62 14.27 7.58
CA PHE A 227 -0.17 14.11 8.96
C PHE A 227 -0.55 12.73 9.51
N TRP A 228 -1.82 12.36 9.39
CA TRP A 228 -2.35 11.09 9.86
C TRP A 228 -1.74 9.89 9.12
N GLY A 229 -1.59 9.98 7.80
CA GLY A 229 -0.96 8.93 6.99
C GLY A 229 0.50 8.68 7.36
N PHE A 230 1.27 9.73 7.72
CA PHE A 230 2.63 9.54 8.22
C PHE A 230 2.66 9.00 9.65
N ILE A 231 1.88 9.59 10.57
CA ILE A 231 1.85 9.15 11.97
C ILE A 231 1.46 7.68 12.07
N THR A 232 0.43 7.25 11.37
CA THR A 232 -0.01 5.85 11.38
C THR A 232 1.04 4.93 10.76
N ALA A 233 1.77 5.36 9.72
CA ALA A 233 2.91 4.59 9.19
C ALA A 233 4.03 4.43 10.25
N PHE A 234 4.39 5.50 10.96
CA PHE A 234 5.41 5.47 12.01
C PHE A 234 4.94 4.76 13.30
N ALA A 235 3.64 4.69 13.56
CA ALA A 235 3.07 3.96 14.69
C ALA A 235 3.47 2.47 14.71
N ARG A 236 3.83 1.89 13.56
CA ARG A 236 4.30 0.49 13.46
C ARG A 236 5.68 0.33 14.09
N VAL A 237 6.58 1.29 13.87
CA VAL A 237 7.86 1.34 14.58
C VAL A 237 7.62 1.69 16.04
N ALA A 238 6.78 2.69 16.34
CA ALA A 238 6.53 3.11 17.72
C ALA A 238 5.99 1.97 18.62
N SER A 239 5.11 1.11 18.10
CA SER A 239 4.53 0.00 18.86
C SER A 239 5.35 -1.30 18.85
N GLY A 240 6.19 -1.51 17.85
CA GLY A 240 7.01 -2.72 17.71
C GLY A 240 8.49 -2.56 18.06
N PHE A 241 8.94 -1.33 18.37
CA PHE A 241 10.31 -1.05 18.75
C PHE A 241 10.59 -1.36 20.22
N SER A 242 11.66 -2.09 20.46
CA SER A 242 12.21 -2.33 21.80
C SER A 242 13.66 -1.87 21.85
N ILE A 243 13.99 -1.01 22.81
CA ILE A 243 15.36 -0.51 23.01
C ILE A 243 16.34 -1.62 23.36
N ASN A 244 15.85 -2.69 24.00
CA ASN A 244 16.66 -3.86 24.36
C ASN A 244 17.02 -4.71 23.13
N PHE A 245 16.26 -4.58 22.02
CA PHE A 245 16.40 -5.39 20.81
C PHE A 245 16.36 -4.54 19.55
N VAL A 246 17.09 -3.42 19.52
CA VAL A 246 17.06 -2.42 18.42
C VAL A 246 17.06 -3.06 17.04
N TRP A 247 18.04 -3.92 16.73
CA TRP A 247 18.17 -4.51 15.40
C TRP A 247 17.05 -5.48 15.05
N SER A 248 16.69 -6.37 15.98
CA SER A 248 15.60 -7.33 15.76
C SER A 248 14.25 -6.62 15.63
N SER A 249 13.99 -5.61 16.45
CA SER A 249 12.78 -4.81 16.35
C SER A 249 12.69 -4.11 15.01
N LEU A 250 13.73 -3.40 14.59
CA LEU A 250 13.74 -2.70 13.30
C LEU A 250 13.56 -3.68 12.14
N HIS A 251 14.21 -4.84 12.16
CA HIS A 251 14.02 -5.90 11.18
C HIS A 251 12.54 -6.30 11.04
N ASN A 252 11.85 -6.48 12.17
CA ASN A 252 10.46 -6.95 12.22
C ASN A 252 9.42 -5.89 11.84
N VAL A 253 9.69 -4.59 11.97
CA VAL A 253 8.63 -3.56 11.76
C VAL A 253 8.97 -2.45 10.78
N MET A 254 10.24 -2.20 10.46
CA MET A 254 10.63 -1.06 9.63
C MET A 254 10.00 -1.14 8.23
N TYR A 255 9.96 -2.34 7.64
CA TYR A 255 9.37 -2.54 6.32
C TYR A 255 7.87 -2.16 6.29
N LEU A 256 7.13 -2.38 7.39
CA LEU A 256 5.71 -2.03 7.53
C LEU A 256 5.48 -0.52 7.46
N THR A 257 6.42 0.27 7.98
CA THR A 257 6.41 1.73 7.86
C THR A 257 6.77 2.16 6.45
N VAL A 258 7.84 1.59 5.89
CA VAL A 258 8.40 1.99 4.58
C VAL A 258 7.36 1.88 3.46
N TYR A 259 6.71 0.73 3.28
CA TYR A 259 5.71 0.62 2.20
C TYR A 259 4.43 1.41 2.50
N ARG A 260 4.18 1.79 3.76
CA ARG A 260 3.04 2.61 4.17
C ARG A 260 3.30 4.11 4.08
N LEU A 261 4.52 4.57 3.83
CA LEU A 261 4.80 5.99 3.56
C LEU A 261 3.95 6.55 2.41
N ALA A 262 3.46 5.68 1.52
CA ALA A 262 2.47 6.04 0.50
C ALA A 262 1.23 6.76 1.06
N HIS A 263 0.78 6.40 2.27
CA HIS A 263 -0.39 6.99 2.93
C HIS A 263 -0.21 8.49 3.22
N GLY A 264 1.03 8.96 3.44
CA GLY A 264 1.35 10.39 3.58
C GLY A 264 1.86 11.05 2.30
N LEU A 265 2.61 10.31 1.47
CA LEU A 265 3.21 10.82 0.23
C LEU A 265 2.19 11.08 -0.89
N ILE A 266 1.17 10.24 -1.03
CA ILE A 266 0.12 10.42 -2.05
C ILE A 266 -0.73 11.66 -1.76
N PRO A 267 -1.25 11.91 -0.53
CA PRO A 267 -1.96 13.15 -0.22
C PRO A 267 -1.07 14.39 -0.40
N LEU A 268 0.22 14.30 -0.07
CA LEU A 268 1.18 15.38 -0.31
C LEU A 268 1.34 15.68 -1.81
N ALA A 269 1.43 14.64 -2.65
CA ALA A 269 1.48 14.80 -4.11
C ALA A 269 0.20 15.46 -4.64
N THR A 270 -0.97 15.03 -4.14
CA THR A 270 -2.29 15.59 -4.49
C THR A 270 -2.39 17.06 -4.14
N LEU A 271 -1.99 17.46 -2.92
CA LEU A 271 -2.03 18.83 -2.44
C LEU A 271 -1.18 19.77 -3.30
N ILE A 272 0.06 19.37 -3.59
CA ILE A 272 0.97 20.17 -4.41
C ILE A 272 0.45 20.29 -5.85
N SER A 273 -0.13 19.21 -6.39
CA SER A 273 -0.71 19.21 -7.73
C SER A 273 -1.95 20.12 -7.81
N GLU A 274 -2.85 20.05 -6.83
CA GLU A 274 -4.06 20.89 -6.74
C GLU A 274 -3.70 22.39 -6.66
N GLN A 275 -2.73 22.77 -5.81
CA GLN A 275 -2.27 24.15 -5.68
C GLN A 275 -1.67 24.71 -6.99
N LYS A 276 -0.92 23.90 -7.73
CA LYS A 276 -0.36 24.30 -9.03
C LYS A 276 -1.44 24.54 -10.07
N ILE A 277 -2.47 23.69 -10.10
CA ILE A 277 -3.59 23.82 -11.03
C ILE A 277 -4.37 25.11 -10.70
N ILE A 278 -4.68 25.37 -9.43
CA ILE A 278 -5.38 26.59 -9.00
C ILE A 278 -4.58 27.84 -9.39
N LYS A 279 -3.28 27.87 -9.09
CA LYS A 279 -2.42 29.01 -9.46
C LYS A 279 -2.37 29.23 -10.97
N LYS A 280 -2.32 28.15 -11.76
CA LYS A 280 -2.38 28.23 -13.22
C LYS A 280 -3.70 28.85 -13.67
N THR A 281 -4.85 28.38 -13.17
CA THR A 281 -6.17 28.92 -13.53
C THR A 281 -6.33 30.39 -13.18
N LEU A 282 -5.87 30.83 -12.00
CA LEU A 282 -5.91 32.25 -11.60
C LEU A 282 -5.09 33.14 -12.54
N ASN A 283 -3.88 32.70 -12.93
CA ASN A 283 -3.03 33.45 -13.84
C ASN A 283 -3.62 33.61 -15.26
N TYR A 284 -4.47 32.68 -15.71
CA TYR A 284 -5.19 32.81 -16.98
C TYR A 284 -6.44 33.68 -16.89
N SER A 285 -7.00 33.89 -15.69
CA SER A 285 -8.17 34.75 -15.48
C SER A 285 -7.83 36.23 -15.36
N ILE A 286 -6.55 36.57 -15.21
CA ILE A 286 -6.03 37.94 -15.03
C ILE A 286 -5.41 38.47 -16.35
N LYS A 287 -5.35 37.65 -17.40
CA LYS A 287 -4.94 38.03 -18.76
C LYS A 287 -6.16 38.06 -19.67
#